data_AF-A0A497QRK7-F1
#
_entry.id   AF-A0A497QRK7-F1
#
_cell.length_a   1.000
_cell.length_b   1.000
_cell.length_c   1.000
_cell.angle_alpha   90.00
_cell.angle_beta   90.00
_cell.angle_gamma   90.00
#
_symmetry.space_group_name_H-M   'P 1'
#
loop_
_entity.id
_entity.type
_entity.pdbx_description
1 polymer ?
#
loop_
_entity_poly.entity_id
_entity_poly.type
_entity_poly.pdbx_seq_one_letter_code
_entity_poly.pdbx_strand_id
1 'polypeptide(L)'
;MKRFSTTDLIIIAVMAALGLGTKQIVRPIVSLITVPLAIPGGAIAGGFYFIWLVLTKRLSPKFGSGIMFGITQALVVMILPFGSHGIFTLIIYPLPGIIVDLIDLLFRRQNQTLVCSITEGAIANFTGNLLVLLFIFQLELLPTIFVSLLALFTGNLGGILAHYISKRVSKELSLTTFEEKDSSLEKDEPLTA
;
A
#
# COMPACT_ATOMS: atom_id res chain seq x y z
N MET A 1 6.27 4.80 22.19
CA MET A 1 5.94 4.79 20.75
C MET A 1 6.50 6.05 20.12
N LYS A 2 7.21 5.98 18.99
CA LYS A 2 7.66 7.19 18.28
C LYS A 2 6.42 7.89 17.70
N ARG A 3 6.27 9.19 17.94
CA ARG A 3 5.15 9.98 17.37
C ARG A 3 5.28 10.07 15.85
N PHE A 4 4.16 10.11 15.13
CA PHE A 4 4.14 10.42 13.71
C PHE A 4 4.58 11.88 13.50
N SER A 5 5.49 12.09 12.55
CA SER A 5 5.86 13.43 12.08
C SER A 5 4.81 13.90 11.07
N THR A 6 4.73 15.22 10.85
CA THR A 6 3.90 15.79 9.79
C THR A 6 4.22 15.17 8.43
N THR A 7 5.50 14.96 8.13
CA THR A 7 5.96 14.31 6.90
C THR A 7 5.39 12.89 6.76
N ASP A 8 5.35 12.12 7.84
CA ASP A 8 4.82 10.75 7.80
C ASP A 8 3.32 10.74 7.50
N LEU A 9 2.57 11.65 8.11
CA LEU A 9 1.13 11.79 7.90
C LEU A 9 0.82 12.21 6.45
N ILE A 10 1.61 13.14 5.90
CA ILE A 10 1.51 13.55 4.50
C ILE A 10 1.78 12.36 3.57
N ILE A 11 2.87 11.60 3.82
CA ILE A 11 3.19 10.40 3.03
C ILE A 11 2.04 9.40 3.06
N ILE A 12 1.51 9.10 4.26
CA ILE A 12 0.39 8.17 4.42
C ILE A 12 -0.84 8.66 3.65
N ALA A 13 -1.19 9.94 3.75
CA ALA A 13 -2.33 10.52 3.06
C ALA A 13 -2.18 10.47 1.53
N VAL A 14 -1.00 10.86 1.01
CA VAL A 14 -0.72 10.82 -0.43
C VAL A 14 -0.75 9.40 -0.96
N MET A 15 -0.11 8.45 -0.26
CA MET A 15 -0.15 7.03 -0.67
C MET A 15 -1.56 6.46 -0.64
N ALA A 16 -2.35 6.80 0.38
CA ALA A 16 -3.75 6.37 0.49
C ALA A 16 -4.58 6.88 -0.70
N ALA A 17 -4.44 8.16 -1.04
CA ALA A 17 -5.10 8.79 -2.18
C ALA A 17 -4.69 8.15 -3.52
N LEU A 18 -3.39 7.94 -3.74
CA LEU A 18 -2.87 7.25 -4.93
C LEU A 18 -3.43 5.82 -5.05
N GLY A 19 -3.48 5.10 -3.93
CA GLY A 19 -4.07 3.76 -3.89
C GLY A 19 -5.56 3.74 -4.24
N LEU A 20 -6.33 4.74 -3.84
CA LEU A 20 -7.74 4.88 -4.21
C LEU A 20 -7.93 5.31 -5.68
N GLY A 21 -7.14 6.28 -6.15
CA GLY A 21 -7.19 6.73 -7.54
C GLY A 21 -6.83 5.61 -8.52
N THR A 22 -5.79 4.84 -8.20
CA THR A 22 -5.35 3.68 -8.98
C THR A 22 -6.45 2.62 -9.09
N LYS A 23 -7.27 2.42 -8.05
CA LYS A 23 -8.42 1.49 -8.10
C LYS A 23 -9.42 1.82 -9.20
N GLN A 24 -9.68 3.10 -9.46
CA GLN A 24 -10.65 3.49 -10.48
C GLN A 24 -10.17 3.18 -11.91
N ILE A 25 -8.85 3.17 -12.11
CA ILE A 25 -8.22 2.93 -13.42
C ILE A 25 -7.93 1.43 -13.61
N VAL A 26 -7.39 0.77 -12.59
CA VAL A 26 -6.94 -0.63 -12.71
C VAL A 26 -8.13 -1.60 -12.73
N ARG A 27 -9.20 -1.34 -11.97
CA ARG A 27 -10.39 -2.21 -11.94
C ARG A 27 -10.97 -2.50 -13.34
N PRO A 28 -11.34 -1.49 -14.17
CA PRO A 28 -11.92 -1.76 -15.48
C PRO A 28 -10.95 -2.53 -16.38
N ILE A 29 -9.66 -2.15 -16.39
CA ILE A 29 -8.64 -2.81 -17.22
C ILE A 29 -8.49 -4.30 -16.84
N VAL A 30 -8.37 -4.58 -15.55
CA VAL A 30 -8.26 -5.97 -15.07
C VAL A 30 -9.55 -6.74 -15.35
N SER A 31 -10.72 -6.11 -15.21
CA SER A 31 -12.00 -6.76 -15.46
C SER A 31 -12.18 -7.26 -16.90
N LEU A 32 -11.55 -6.62 -17.89
CA LEU A 32 -11.54 -7.09 -19.27
C LEU A 32 -10.93 -8.49 -19.42
N ILE A 33 -9.97 -8.82 -18.56
CA ILE A 33 -9.31 -10.13 -18.54
C ILE A 33 -10.02 -11.07 -17.56
N THR A 34 -10.42 -10.56 -16.39
CA THR A 34 -10.89 -11.43 -15.31
C THR A 34 -12.35 -11.85 -15.44
N VAL A 35 -13.21 -11.04 -16.08
CA VAL A 35 -14.61 -11.40 -16.31
C VAL A 35 -14.75 -12.61 -17.25
N PRO A 36 -14.09 -12.65 -18.43
CA PRO A 36 -14.15 -13.82 -19.31
C PRO A 36 -13.59 -15.10 -18.67
N LEU A 37 -12.62 -14.96 -17.76
CA LEU A 37 -11.99 -16.08 -17.07
C LEU A 37 -12.73 -16.50 -15.78
N ALA A 38 -13.83 -15.83 -15.42
CA ALA A 38 -14.57 -16.02 -14.17
C ALA A 38 -13.69 -15.88 -12.90
N ILE A 39 -12.63 -15.07 -12.98
CA ILE A 39 -11.73 -14.80 -11.85
C ILE A 39 -12.18 -13.51 -11.15
N PRO A 40 -12.25 -13.48 -9.81
CA PRO A 40 -12.41 -12.24 -9.07
C PRO A 40 -11.29 -11.25 -9.40
N GLY A 41 -11.66 -10.11 -10.00
CA GLY A 41 -10.69 -9.09 -10.44
C GLY A 41 -9.79 -8.56 -9.32
N GLY A 42 -10.25 -8.66 -8.06
CA GLY A 42 -9.47 -8.29 -6.87
C GLY A 42 -8.17 -9.06 -6.68
N ALA A 43 -8.09 -10.31 -7.17
CA ALA A 43 -6.89 -11.14 -7.02
C ALA A 43 -5.71 -10.55 -7.82
N ILE A 44 -5.99 -10.17 -9.06
CA ILE A 44 -5.00 -9.61 -9.98
C ILE A 44 -4.77 -8.13 -9.69
N ALA A 45 -5.85 -7.36 -9.56
CA ALA A 45 -5.77 -5.93 -9.32
C ALA A 45 -5.15 -5.60 -7.95
N GLY A 46 -5.32 -6.48 -6.97
CA GLY A 46 -4.74 -6.38 -5.63
C GLY A 46 -3.22 -6.21 -5.63
N GLY A 47 -2.51 -6.90 -6.56
CA GLY A 47 -1.07 -6.71 -6.73
C GLY A 47 -0.67 -5.25 -6.95
N PHE A 48 -1.46 -4.49 -7.72
CA PHE A 48 -1.23 -3.06 -7.94
C PHE A 48 -1.62 -2.21 -6.73
N TYR A 49 -2.69 -2.55 -6.02
CA TYR A 49 -3.16 -1.77 -4.88
C TYR A 49 -2.21 -1.85 -3.69
N PHE A 50 -1.65 -3.02 -3.43
CA PHE A 50 -0.78 -3.23 -2.29
C PHE A 50 0.64 -2.68 -2.51
N ILE A 51 1.00 -2.26 -3.73
CA ILE A 51 2.21 -1.44 -3.98
C ILE A 51 2.22 -0.22 -3.05
N TRP A 52 1.10 0.50 -3.00
CA TRP A 52 0.96 1.74 -2.23
C TRP A 52 1.04 1.52 -0.71
N LEU A 53 0.48 0.40 -0.24
CA LEU A 53 0.57 0.02 1.16
C LEU A 53 2.01 -0.29 1.56
N VAL A 54 2.72 -1.10 0.76
CA VAL A 54 4.14 -1.42 1.00
C VAL A 54 5.01 -0.17 0.88
N LEU A 55 4.75 0.71 -0.10
CA LEU A 55 5.44 2.00 -0.23
C LEU A 55 5.26 2.88 1.01
N THR A 56 4.05 2.93 1.56
CA THR A 56 3.77 3.67 2.80
C THR A 56 4.67 3.19 3.93
N LYS A 57 4.85 1.88 4.06
CA LYS A 57 5.75 1.29 5.07
C LYS A 57 7.22 1.59 4.82
N ARG A 58 7.65 1.63 3.56
CA ARG A 58 9.06 1.93 3.22
C ARG A 58 9.40 3.40 3.39
N LEU A 59 8.48 4.31 3.07
CA LEU A 59 8.67 5.75 3.21
C LEU A 59 8.38 6.25 4.65
N SER A 60 7.46 5.61 5.36
CA SER A 60 7.14 5.89 6.77
C SER A 60 7.25 4.60 7.60
N PRO A 61 8.47 4.19 7.99
CA PRO A 61 8.76 2.93 8.67
C PRO A 61 8.41 2.94 10.17
N LYS A 62 7.23 3.45 10.51
CA LYS A 62 6.67 3.44 11.87
C LYS A 62 5.61 2.35 11.98
N PHE A 63 5.47 1.79 13.18
CA PHE A 63 4.37 0.88 13.49
C PHE A 63 3.06 1.68 13.47
N GLY A 64 2.06 1.17 12.75
CA GLY A 64 0.76 1.82 12.58
C GLY A 64 0.62 2.62 11.29
N SER A 65 1.68 2.76 10.48
CA SER A 65 1.59 3.45 9.19
C SER A 65 0.66 2.71 8.22
N GLY A 66 0.68 1.38 8.23
CA GLY A 66 -0.22 0.56 7.41
C GLY A 66 -1.67 0.67 7.88
N ILE A 67 -1.88 0.67 9.20
CA ILE A 67 -3.20 0.89 9.80
C ILE A 67 -3.76 2.25 9.40
N MET A 68 -2.98 3.33 9.55
CA MET A 68 -3.41 4.68 9.19
C MET A 68 -3.70 4.83 7.70
N PHE A 69 -2.91 4.18 6.84
CA PHE A 69 -3.21 4.08 5.42
C PHE A 69 -4.59 3.47 5.16
N GLY A 70 -4.87 2.31 5.76
CA GLY A 70 -6.14 1.61 5.57
C GLY A 70 -7.35 2.36 6.14
N ILE A 71 -7.20 2.98 7.31
CA ILE A 71 -8.25 3.83 7.91
C ILE A 71 -8.53 5.03 7.02
N THR A 72 -7.49 5.72 6.55
CA THR A 72 -7.64 6.87 5.65
C THR A 72 -8.39 6.47 4.39
N GLN A 73 -8.04 5.33 3.79
CA GLN A 73 -8.77 4.83 2.63
C GLN A 73 -10.23 4.49 2.94
N ALA A 74 -10.49 3.84 4.09
CA ALA A 74 -11.84 3.48 4.50
C ALA A 74 -12.74 4.70 4.66
N LEU A 75 -12.24 5.74 5.33
CA LEU A 75 -12.97 7.00 5.54
C LEU A 75 -13.29 7.69 4.21
N VAL A 76 -12.31 7.80 3.31
CA VAL A 76 -12.51 8.43 1.99
C VAL A 76 -13.52 7.64 1.16
N VAL A 77 -13.42 6.31 1.15
CA VAL A 77 -14.34 5.43 0.40
C VAL A 77 -15.76 5.47 0.96
N MET A 78 -15.94 5.71 2.26
CA MET A 78 -17.25 5.85 2.88
C MET A 78 -17.96 7.16 2.48
N ILE A 79 -17.20 8.22 2.24
CA ILE A 79 -17.72 9.53 1.86
C ILE A 79 -18.01 9.58 0.34
N LEU A 80 -17.16 8.94 -0.46
CA LEU A 80 -17.28 8.94 -1.91
C LEU A 80 -18.24 7.86 -2.42
N PRO A 81 -18.90 8.05 -3.58
CA PRO A 81 -19.83 7.06 -4.16
C PRO A 81 -19.15 5.76 -4.63
N PHE A 82 -17.85 5.60 -4.38
CA PHE A 82 -17.06 4.42 -4.68
C PHE A 82 -17.14 3.32 -3.60
N GLY A 83 -17.84 3.60 -2.49
CA GLY A 83 -18.03 2.67 -1.37
C GLY A 83 -19.00 1.55 -1.70
N SER A 84 -18.47 0.37 -2.03
CA SER A 84 -19.28 -0.78 -2.45
C SER A 84 -19.81 -1.67 -1.31
N HIS A 85 -19.41 -1.45 -0.05
CA HIS A 85 -19.70 -2.39 1.05
C HIS A 85 -20.16 -1.75 2.38
N GLY A 86 -20.59 -0.48 2.36
CA GLY A 86 -21.11 0.21 3.56
C GLY A 86 -20.13 0.17 4.75
N ILE A 87 -20.63 -0.14 5.95
CA ILE A 87 -19.83 -0.18 7.18
C ILE A 87 -18.66 -1.19 7.13
N PHE A 88 -18.76 -2.27 6.33
CA PHE A 88 -17.71 -3.27 6.20
C PHE A 88 -16.42 -2.71 5.60
N THR A 89 -16.49 -1.57 4.90
CA THR A 89 -15.29 -0.88 4.39
C THR A 89 -14.32 -0.48 5.52
N LEU A 90 -14.83 -0.16 6.72
CA LEU A 90 -14.02 0.15 7.91
C LEU A 90 -13.24 -1.06 8.43
N ILE A 91 -13.60 -2.27 8.04
CA ILE A 91 -12.92 -3.51 8.44
C ILE A 91 -12.00 -3.97 7.31
N ILE A 92 -12.51 -4.02 6.09
CA ILE A 92 -11.81 -4.58 4.93
C ILE A 92 -10.54 -3.79 4.58
N TYR A 93 -10.56 -2.46 4.72
CA TYR A 93 -9.43 -1.61 4.31
C TYR A 93 -8.32 -1.53 5.36
N PRO A 94 -8.61 -1.40 6.68
CA PRO A 94 -7.56 -1.39 7.69
C PRO A 94 -6.88 -2.74 7.91
N LEU A 95 -7.58 -3.86 7.73
CA LEU A 95 -7.03 -5.19 8.06
C LEU A 95 -5.74 -5.55 7.31
N PRO A 96 -5.63 -5.39 5.98
CA PRO A 96 -4.36 -5.60 5.28
C PRO A 96 -3.23 -4.71 5.85
N GLY A 97 -3.56 -3.48 6.24
CA GLY A 97 -2.62 -2.56 6.89
C GLY A 97 -2.16 -3.03 8.27
N ILE A 98 -3.08 -3.56 9.08
CA ILE A 98 -2.76 -4.19 10.37
C ILE A 98 -1.79 -5.35 10.17
N ILE A 99 -2.09 -6.26 9.23
CA ILE A 99 -1.26 -7.43 8.96
C ILE A 99 0.13 -7.04 8.49
N VAL A 100 0.24 -6.04 7.60
CA VAL A 100 1.53 -5.51 7.16
C VAL A 100 2.32 -4.91 8.33
N ASP A 101 1.68 -4.13 9.21
CA ASP A 101 2.35 -3.59 10.39
C ASP A 101 2.84 -4.69 11.36
N LEU A 102 2.12 -5.82 11.45
CA LEU A 102 2.53 -6.99 12.23
C LEU A 102 3.71 -7.74 11.60
N ILE A 103 3.72 -7.91 10.28
CA ILE A 103 4.85 -8.50 9.54
C ILE A 103 6.09 -7.66 9.80
N ASP A 104 5.98 -6.35 9.63
CA ASP A 104 7.08 -5.43 9.83
C ASP A 104 7.59 -5.45 11.29
N LEU A 105 6.68 -5.67 12.26
CA LEU A 105 7.05 -5.89 13.66
C LEU A 105 7.77 -7.23 13.92
N LEU A 106 7.55 -8.25 13.09
CA LEU A 106 8.26 -9.53 13.16
C LEU A 106 9.67 -9.42 12.56
N PHE A 107 9.82 -8.65 11.47
CA PHE A 107 11.10 -8.50 10.77
C PHE A 107 12.07 -7.50 11.40
N ARG A 108 11.69 -6.77 12.49
CA ARG A 108 12.33 -5.61 13.19
C ARG A 108 13.71 -5.09 12.75
N ARG A 109 14.68 -5.97 12.47
CA ARG A 109 16.05 -5.66 12.02
C ARG A 109 16.21 -5.57 10.49
N GLN A 110 15.24 -6.05 9.71
CA GLN A 110 15.29 -6.24 8.25
C GLN A 110 14.10 -5.62 7.50
N ASN A 111 13.43 -4.64 8.11
CA ASN A 111 12.20 -3.97 7.61
C ASN A 111 12.38 -3.16 6.31
N GLN A 112 13.51 -3.29 5.61
CA GLN A 112 13.74 -2.67 4.31
C GLN A 112 14.43 -3.64 3.34
N THR A 113 14.31 -4.93 3.59
CA THR A 113 14.78 -5.97 2.67
C THR A 113 13.75 -6.26 1.59
N LEU A 114 14.23 -6.75 0.45
CA LEU A 114 13.34 -7.20 -0.63
C LEU A 114 12.38 -8.29 -0.15
N VAL A 115 12.88 -9.22 0.68
CA VAL A 115 12.10 -10.33 1.24
C VAL A 115 10.92 -9.81 2.07
N CYS A 116 11.15 -8.80 2.92
CA CYS A 116 10.09 -8.18 3.70
C CYS A 116 9.02 -7.52 2.80
N SER A 117 9.41 -6.86 1.71
CA SER A 117 8.45 -6.24 0.79
C SER A 117 7.61 -7.27 0.03
N ILE A 118 8.24 -8.38 -0.36
CA ILE A 118 7.59 -9.52 -1.00
C ILE A 118 6.54 -10.13 -0.07
N THR A 119 6.91 -10.41 1.19
CA THR A 119 6.00 -11.04 2.16
C THR A 119 4.85 -10.12 2.55
N GLU A 120 5.12 -8.82 2.76
CA GLU A 120 4.08 -7.83 3.01
C GLU A 120 3.09 -7.74 1.84
N GLY A 121 3.57 -7.64 0.60
CA GLY A 121 2.72 -7.56 -0.59
C GLY A 121 1.87 -8.82 -0.77
N ALA A 122 2.46 -10.01 -0.62
CA ALA A 122 1.77 -11.28 -0.74
C ALA A 122 0.68 -11.45 0.32
N ILE A 123 1.02 -11.24 1.59
CA ILE A 123 0.08 -11.46 2.70
C ILE A 123 -0.99 -10.37 2.71
N ALA A 124 -0.66 -9.11 2.39
CA ALA A 124 -1.67 -8.05 2.26
C ALA A 124 -2.70 -8.39 1.18
N ASN A 125 -2.25 -8.88 0.03
CA ASN A 125 -3.14 -9.24 -1.05
C ASN A 125 -4.00 -10.46 -0.76
N PHE A 126 -3.40 -11.50 -0.17
CA PHE A 126 -4.12 -12.66 0.33
C PHE A 126 -5.19 -12.25 1.35
N THR A 127 -4.82 -11.43 2.34
CA THR A 127 -5.74 -10.94 3.37
C THR A 127 -6.89 -10.15 2.76
N GLY A 128 -6.61 -9.20 1.87
CA GLY A 128 -7.63 -8.39 1.22
C GLY A 128 -8.62 -9.21 0.39
N ASN A 129 -8.12 -10.20 -0.36
CA ASN A 129 -8.98 -11.09 -1.14
C ASN A 129 -9.77 -12.05 -0.26
N LEU A 130 -9.15 -12.62 0.77
CA LEU A 130 -9.83 -13.49 1.71
C LEU A 130 -10.99 -12.76 2.39
N LEU A 131 -10.80 -11.52 2.83
CA LEU A 131 -11.88 -10.71 3.44
C LEU A 131 -13.03 -10.46 2.46
N VAL A 132 -12.73 -10.17 1.19
CA VAL A 132 -13.76 -9.99 0.18
C VAL A 132 -14.52 -11.28 -0.09
N LEU A 133 -13.82 -12.42 -0.16
CA LEU A 133 -14.45 -13.72 -0.34
C LEU A 133 -15.32 -14.13 0.87
N LEU A 134 -14.83 -13.88 2.09
CA LEU A 134 -15.53 -14.18 3.34
C LEU A 134 -16.81 -13.34 3.49
N PHE A 135 -16.71 -12.02 3.34
CA PHE A 135 -17.80 -11.10 3.68
C PHE A 135 -18.78 -10.84 2.53
N ILE A 136 -18.38 -11.06 1.28
CA ILE A 136 -19.20 -10.68 0.12
C ILE A 136 -19.65 -11.91 -0.67
N PHE A 137 -18.71 -12.78 -1.06
CA PHE A 137 -19.03 -13.87 -1.98
C PHE A 137 -19.61 -15.12 -1.33
N GLN A 138 -19.53 -15.24 0.01
CA GLN A 138 -19.97 -16.40 0.80
C GLN A 138 -19.24 -17.70 0.38
N LEU A 139 -18.42 -18.28 1.25
CA LEU A 139 -17.35 -19.19 0.83
C LEU A 139 -17.82 -20.42 0.03
N GLU A 140 -17.41 -20.47 -1.23
CA GLU A 140 -17.19 -21.71 -1.97
C GLU A 140 -15.69 -22.08 -1.88
N LEU A 141 -15.39 -23.33 -1.48
CA LEU A 141 -14.03 -23.76 -1.16
C LEU A 141 -13.09 -23.69 -2.38
N LEU A 142 -13.57 -24.11 -3.55
CA LEU A 142 -12.75 -24.25 -4.75
C LEU A 142 -12.30 -22.89 -5.33
N PRO A 143 -13.18 -21.89 -5.53
CA PRO A 143 -12.75 -20.54 -5.94
C PRO A 143 -11.83 -19.87 -4.92
N THR A 144 -12.07 -20.11 -3.62
CA THR A 144 -11.28 -19.48 -2.54
C THR A 144 -9.81 -19.88 -2.59
N ILE A 145 -9.52 -21.16 -2.80
CA ILE A 145 -8.13 -21.65 -2.89
C ILE A 145 -7.44 -21.05 -4.11
N PHE A 146 -8.08 -21.12 -5.27
CA PHE A 146 -7.49 -20.61 -6.52
C PHE A 146 -7.21 -19.10 -6.46
N VAL A 147 -8.18 -18.32 -5.99
CA VAL A 147 -8.04 -16.86 -5.81
C VAL A 147 -6.96 -16.52 -4.81
N SER A 148 -6.85 -17.28 -3.73
CA SER A 148 -5.83 -17.08 -2.71
C SER A 148 -4.42 -17.29 -3.26
N LEU A 149 -4.19 -18.34 -4.05
CA LEU A 149 -2.90 -18.60 -4.70
C LEU A 149 -2.56 -17.51 -5.70
N LEU A 150 -3.53 -17.09 -6.50
CA LEU A 150 -3.35 -16.00 -7.45
C LEU A 150 -3.05 -14.67 -6.74
N ALA A 151 -3.76 -14.38 -5.65
CA ALA A 151 -3.53 -13.18 -4.84
C ALA A 151 -2.14 -13.18 -4.19
N LEU A 152 -1.66 -14.33 -3.69
CA LEU A 152 -0.29 -14.46 -3.22
C LEU A 152 0.70 -14.14 -4.35
N PHE A 153 0.53 -14.76 -5.52
CA PHE A 153 1.43 -14.56 -6.66
C PHE A 153 1.49 -13.08 -7.11
N THR A 154 0.35 -12.45 -7.34
CA THR A 154 0.29 -11.04 -7.76
C THR A 154 0.70 -10.08 -6.66
N GLY A 155 0.44 -10.42 -5.39
CA GLY A 155 0.89 -9.66 -4.23
C GLY A 155 2.41 -9.63 -4.10
N ASN A 156 3.09 -10.76 -4.38
CA ASN A 156 4.56 -10.80 -4.45
C ASN A 156 5.10 -9.81 -5.49
N LEU A 157 4.51 -9.77 -6.69
CA LEU A 157 4.91 -8.82 -7.75
C LEU A 157 4.73 -7.36 -7.31
N GLY A 158 3.61 -7.05 -6.64
CA GLY A 158 3.36 -5.73 -6.07
C GLY A 158 4.42 -5.33 -5.02
N GLY A 159 4.78 -6.26 -4.14
CA GLY A 159 5.83 -6.06 -3.15
C GLY A 159 7.22 -5.80 -3.75
N ILE A 160 7.59 -6.55 -4.80
CA ILE A 160 8.84 -6.34 -5.55
C ILE A 160 8.85 -4.95 -6.16
N LEU A 161 7.78 -4.57 -6.84
CA LEU A 161 7.68 -3.28 -7.52
C LEU A 161 7.75 -2.12 -6.51
N ALA A 162 7.03 -2.23 -5.39
CA ALA A 162 7.09 -1.25 -4.31
C ALA A 162 8.51 -1.05 -3.77
N HIS A 163 9.26 -2.14 -3.59
CA HIS A 163 10.65 -2.09 -3.10
C HIS A 163 11.59 -1.32 -4.04
N TYR A 164 11.46 -1.53 -5.35
CA TYR A 164 12.28 -0.80 -6.32
C TYR A 164 11.87 0.66 -6.43
N ILE A 165 10.56 0.94 -6.39
CA ILE A 165 10.05 2.32 -6.39
C ILE A 165 10.54 3.05 -5.14
N SER A 166 10.45 2.45 -3.95
CA SER A 166 10.90 3.11 -2.70
C SER A 166 12.38 3.45 -2.74
N LYS A 167 13.23 2.57 -3.30
CA LYS A 167 14.66 2.85 -3.46
C LYS A 167 14.92 4.04 -4.37
N ARG A 168 14.18 4.17 -5.47
CA ARG A 168 14.31 5.32 -6.38
C ARG A 168 13.82 6.60 -5.72
N VAL A 169 12.62 6.58 -5.16
CA VAL A 169 12.02 7.75 -4.50
C VAL A 169 12.90 8.26 -3.36
N SER A 170 13.41 7.36 -2.51
CA SER A 170 14.30 7.75 -1.41
C SER A 170 15.62 8.36 -1.88
N LYS A 171 16.14 7.90 -3.03
CA LYS A 171 17.35 8.45 -3.63
C LYS A 171 17.10 9.88 -4.13
N GLU A 172 16.05 10.10 -4.92
CA GLU A 172 15.72 11.43 -5.44
C GLU A 172 15.36 12.44 -4.33
N LEU A 173 14.64 11.98 -3.30
CA LEU A 173 14.30 12.80 -2.14
C LEU A 173 15.55 13.22 -1.34
N SER A 174 16.55 12.34 -1.25
CA SER A 174 17.81 12.70 -0.61
C SER A 174 18.58 13.75 -1.41
N LEU A 175 18.62 13.64 -2.75
CA LEU A 175 19.32 14.59 -3.63
C LEU A 175 18.74 16.00 -3.55
N THR A 176 17.41 16.11 -3.60
CA THR A 176 16.71 17.40 -3.47
C THR A 176 16.95 18.07 -2.12
N THR A 177 17.03 17.30 -1.04
CA THR A 177 17.34 17.84 0.30
C THR A 177 18.78 18.39 0.36
N PHE A 178 19.73 17.79 -0.37
CA PHE A 178 21.10 18.29 -0.45
C PHE A 178 21.17 19.59 -1.28
N GLU A 179 20.51 19.66 -2.43
CA GLU A 179 20.46 20.89 -3.26
C GLU A 179 19.83 22.07 -2.52
N GLU A 180 18.74 21.84 -1.79
CA GLU A 180 18.07 22.89 -1.01
C GLU A 180 18.97 23.40 0.14
N LYS A 181 19.73 22.50 0.77
CA LYS A 181 20.68 22.87 1.82
C LYS A 181 21.87 23.66 1.27
N ASP A 182 22.44 23.27 0.14
CA ASP A 182 23.58 23.97 -0.46
C ASP A 182 23.16 25.38 -0.94
N SER A 183 21.97 25.51 -1.55
CA SER A 183 21.43 26.81 -1.97
C SER A 183 21.05 27.74 -0.81
N SER A 184 20.75 27.19 0.38
CA SER A 184 20.54 27.99 1.60
C SER A 184 21.85 28.47 2.22
N LEU A 185 22.93 27.68 2.12
CA LEU A 185 24.25 28.06 2.62
C LEU A 185 24.92 29.15 1.76
N GLU A 186 24.69 29.15 0.45
CA GLU A 186 25.21 30.18 -0.46
C GLU A 186 24.52 31.55 -0.27
N LYS A 187 23.30 31.58 0.29
CA LYS A 187 22.58 32.84 0.58
C LYS A 187 22.92 33.47 1.94
N ASP A 188 23.50 32.69 2.85
CA ASP A 188 23.89 33.14 4.19
C ASP A 188 25.36 33.57 4.29
N GLU A 189 26.14 33.46 3.21
CA GLU A 189 27.50 34.01 3.15
C GLU A 189 27.39 35.54 2.97
N PRO A 190 27.74 36.37 3.97
CA PRO A 190 27.65 37.81 3.81
C PRO A 190 28.62 38.21 2.69
N LEU A 191 28.12 39.01 1.73
CA LEU A 191 28.97 39.73 0.79
C LEU A 191 30.00 40.55 1.59
N THR A 192 31.17 39.96 1.85
CA THR A 192 32.36 40.69 2.28
C THR A 192 32.87 41.42 1.04
N ALA A 193 32.38 42.66 0.89
CA ALA A 193 32.97 43.69 0.05
C ALA A 193 33.80 44.63 0.92
#